data_AF-A0A9P5NMJ7-F1
#
_entry.id   AF-A0A9P5NMJ7-F1
#
_cell.length_a   1.000
_cell.length_b   1.000
_cell.length_c   1.000
_cell.angle_alpha   90.00
_cell.angle_beta   90.00
_cell.angle_gamma   90.00
#
_symmetry.space_group_name_H-M   'P 1'
#
loop_
_entity.id
_entity.type
_entity.pdbx_description
1 polymer ?
#
loop_
_entity_poly.entity_id
_entity_poly.type
_entity_poly.pdbx_seq_one_letter_code
_entity_poly.pdbx_strand_id
1 'polypeptide(L)'
;MSLSSSKKIKITYDLKPPNGVEAGDKPTTRSFEFEVSTPTVNSNEKEAVDVKAYCAALRKTLEVARNDVGDELTAWRDLVGKAELIKEPKKGSGGEEDEDEIDDEEEPWIWAMMLE
;
A
#
# COMPACT_ATOMS: atom_id res chain seq x y z
N MET A 1 -23.87 7.73 -32.19
CA MET A 1 -23.44 7.25 -30.86
C MET A 1 -21.93 7.02 -30.95
N SER A 2 -21.14 7.96 -30.42
CA SER A 2 -19.67 7.88 -30.51
C SER A 2 -19.16 6.94 -29.42
N LEU A 3 -18.51 5.84 -29.80
CA LEU A 3 -17.78 4.95 -28.90
C LEU A 3 -16.48 5.65 -28.51
N SER A 4 -16.49 6.44 -27.42
CA SER A 4 -15.23 6.83 -26.80
C SER A 4 -14.60 5.53 -26.25
N SER A 5 -13.46 5.11 -26.80
CA SER A 5 -12.73 3.95 -26.29
C SER A 5 -12.07 4.34 -24.97
N SER A 6 -12.82 4.34 -23.86
CA SER A 6 -12.26 4.49 -22.51
C SER A 6 -11.21 3.40 -22.28
N LYS A 7 -9.93 3.76 -22.17
CA LYS A 7 -8.89 2.81 -21.74
C LYS A 7 -8.98 2.65 -20.22
N LYS A 8 -8.84 1.41 -19.73
CA LYS A 8 -8.96 1.10 -18.30
C LYS A 8 -7.75 0.31 -17.84
N ILE A 9 -7.33 0.58 -16.60
CA ILE A 9 -6.31 -0.18 -15.89
C ILE A 9 -7.05 -1.08 -14.90
N LYS A 10 -6.82 -2.38 -14.99
CA LYS A 10 -7.40 -3.36 -14.08
C LYS A 10 -6.32 -3.97 -13.22
N ILE A 11 -6.46 -3.87 -11.90
CA ILE A 11 -5.54 -4.47 -10.93
C ILE A 11 -6.35 -5.46 -10.11
N THR A 12 -5.87 -6.71 -10.04
CA THR A 12 -6.51 -7.76 -9.24
C THR A 12 -5.44 -8.43 -8.40
N TYR A 13 -5.75 -8.65 -7.13
CA TYR A 13 -4.90 -9.43 -6.24
C TYR A 13 -5.72 -10.49 -5.52
N ASP A 14 -5.00 -11.51 -5.05
CA ASP A 14 -5.52 -12.59 -4.22
C ASP A 14 -4.54 -12.81 -3.05
N LEU A 15 -4.98 -12.45 -1.85
CA LEU A 15 -4.19 -12.56 -0.62
C LEU A 15 -4.43 -13.90 0.05
N LYS A 16 -3.34 -14.51 0.51
CA LYS A 16 -3.34 -15.77 1.26
C LYS A 16 -2.85 -15.52 2.69
N PRO A 17 -3.66 -14.90 3.55
CA PRO A 17 -3.26 -14.64 4.93
C PRO A 17 -3.02 -15.97 5.68
N PRO A 18 -2.13 -15.97 6.70
CA PRO A 18 -1.92 -17.12 7.57
C PRO A 18 -3.20 -17.56 8.28
N ASN A 19 -3.25 -18.84 8.70
CA ASN A 19 -4.39 -19.38 9.44
C ASN A 19 -4.61 -18.61 10.76
N GLY A 20 -5.88 -18.33 11.07
CA GLY A 20 -6.28 -17.63 12.30
C GLY A 20 -6.18 -16.10 12.23
N VAL A 21 -5.90 -15.53 11.06
CA VAL A 21 -6.02 -14.08 10.85
C VAL A 21 -7.49 -13.75 10.55
N GLU A 22 -8.16 -13.11 11.50
CA GLU A 22 -9.53 -12.62 11.34
C GLU A 22 -9.52 -11.35 10.47
N ALA A 23 -9.82 -11.52 9.18
CA ALA A 23 -9.82 -10.43 8.20
C ALA A 23 -10.93 -9.38 8.42
N GLY A 24 -11.94 -9.69 9.22
CA GLY A 24 -13.15 -8.88 9.37
C GLY A 24 -13.81 -8.64 8.00
N ASP A 25 -14.11 -7.38 7.71
CA ASP A 25 -14.73 -6.95 6.45
C ASP A 25 -13.74 -6.78 5.28
N LYS A 26 -12.45 -7.04 5.47
CA LYS A 26 -11.45 -6.85 4.41
C LYS A 26 -11.48 -8.02 3.43
N PRO A 27 -11.66 -7.77 2.12
CA PRO A 27 -11.65 -8.83 1.12
C PRO A 27 -10.22 -9.34 0.89
N THR A 28 -10.06 -10.67 0.86
CA THR A 28 -8.79 -11.33 0.50
C THR A 28 -8.52 -11.25 -1.00
N THR A 29 -9.57 -11.29 -1.81
CA THR A 29 -9.50 -11.13 -3.26
C THR A 29 -10.25 -9.86 -3.66
N ARG A 30 -9.58 -8.94 -4.36
CA ARG A 30 -10.20 -7.69 -4.82
C ARG A 30 -9.74 -7.31 -6.22
N SER A 31 -10.62 -6.67 -6.96
CA SER A 31 -10.37 -6.14 -8.30
C SER A 31 -10.71 -4.66 -8.35
N PHE A 32 -9.79 -3.87 -8.88
CA PHE A 32 -9.92 -2.43 -9.07
C PHE A 32 -9.91 -2.12 -10.55
N GLU A 33 -10.75 -1.19 -10.96
CA GLU A 33 -10.79 -0.68 -12.32
C GLU A 33 -10.65 0.84 -12.30
N PHE A 34 -9.60 1.33 -12.94
CA PHE A 34 -9.30 2.76 -13.03
C PHE A 34 -9.41 3.22 -14.49
N GLU A 35 -10.25 4.20 -14.74
CA GLU A 35 -10.45 4.74 -16.09
C GLU A 35 -9.39 5.80 -16.43
N VAL A 36 -8.79 5.68 -17.61
CA VAL A 36 -7.84 6.67 -18.14
C VAL A 36 -8.63 7.70 -18.93
N SER A 37 -8.99 8.79 -18.25
CA SER A 37 -9.67 9.92 -18.87
C SER A 37 -8.69 10.79 -19.66
N THR A 38 -8.75 10.73 -20.98
CA THR A 38 -8.08 11.72 -21.83
C THR A 38 -9.05 12.78 -22.31
N PRO A 39 -8.64 14.06 -22.36
CA PRO A 39 -9.42 15.07 -23.03
C PRO A 39 -9.48 14.72 -24.52
N THR A 40 -10.67 14.37 -25.01
CA THR A 40 -10.91 14.25 -26.46
C THR A 40 -10.88 15.67 -27.02
N VAL A 41 -9.82 16.01 -27.75
CA VAL A 41 -9.79 17.29 -28.46
C VAL A 41 -10.82 17.18 -29.58
N ASN A 42 -11.90 17.95 -29.47
CA ASN A 42 -12.93 18.07 -30.49
C ASN A 42 -12.34 18.75 -31.73
N SER A 43 -11.59 18.00 -32.52
CA SER A 43 -11.12 18.43 -33.83
C SER A 43 -11.72 17.47 -34.84
N ASN A 44 -12.41 18.05 -35.81
CA ASN A 44 -13.23 17.41 -36.84
C ASN A 44 -12.40 16.58 -37.86
N GLU A 45 -11.24 16.08 -37.46
CA GLU A 45 -10.26 15.41 -38.30
C GLU A 45 -9.67 14.24 -37.50
N LYS A 46 -10.12 13.03 -37.86
CA LYS A 46 -9.37 11.77 -37.76
C LYS A 46 -8.44 11.63 -36.55
N GLU A 47 -9.02 11.25 -35.39
CA GLU A 47 -8.38 10.74 -34.16
C GLU A 47 -6.84 10.81 -34.11
N ALA A 48 -6.27 12.00 -34.04
CA ALA A 48 -4.91 12.17 -33.56
C ALA A 48 -5.00 12.20 -32.02
N VAL A 49 -4.93 11.03 -31.38
CA VAL A 49 -4.76 10.96 -29.93
C VAL A 49 -3.48 11.72 -29.60
N ASP A 50 -3.58 12.81 -28.84
CA ASP A 50 -2.40 13.47 -28.28
C ASP A 50 -1.72 12.48 -27.33
N VAL A 51 -0.70 11.80 -27.84
CA VAL A 51 0.06 10.78 -27.12
C VAL A 51 0.67 11.35 -25.85
N LYS A 52 1.03 12.63 -25.84
CA LYS A 52 1.58 13.30 -24.65
C LYS A 52 0.51 13.45 -23.58
N ALA A 53 -0.69 13.92 -23.96
CA ALA A 53 -1.82 14.02 -23.05
C ALA A 53 -2.28 12.65 -22.53
N TYR A 54 -2.29 11.62 -23.39
CA TYR A 54 -2.60 10.25 -22.99
C TYR A 54 -1.59 9.69 -21.98
N CYS A 55 -0.29 9.83 -22.24
CA CYS A 55 0.75 9.38 -21.30
C CYS A 55 0.69 10.13 -19.96
N ALA A 56 0.36 11.42 -19.97
CA ALA A 56 0.17 12.19 -18.75
C ALA A 56 -1.05 11.70 -17.95
N ALA A 57 -2.19 11.50 -18.61
CA ALA A 57 -3.39 10.94 -18.00
C ALA A 57 -3.14 9.54 -17.44
N LEU A 58 -2.45 8.68 -18.19
CA LEU A 58 -2.09 7.33 -17.76
C LEU A 58 -1.23 7.33 -16.49
N ARG A 59 -0.20 8.18 -16.44
CA ARG A 59 0.66 8.30 -15.24
C ARG A 59 -0.15 8.75 -14.02
N LYS A 60 -1.03 9.72 -14.18
CA LYS A 60 -1.91 10.19 -13.12
C LYS A 60 -2.85 9.07 -12.64
N THR A 61 -3.46 8.32 -13.56
CA THR A 61 -4.32 7.18 -13.22
C THR A 61 -3.52 6.08 -12.50
N LEU A 62 -2.28 5.82 -12.91
CA LEU A 62 -1.40 4.85 -12.23
C LEU A 62 -1.01 5.29 -10.81
N GLU A 63 -0.79 6.59 -10.59
CA GLU A 63 -0.50 7.13 -9.27
C GLU A 63 -1.69 6.91 -8.32
N VAL A 64 -2.91 7.22 -8.77
CA VAL A 64 -4.14 6.93 -8.01
C VAL A 64 -4.26 5.43 -7.75
N ALA A 65 -4.09 4.61 -8.78
CA ALA A 65 -4.18 3.16 -8.64
C ALA A 65 -3.17 2.58 -7.65
N ARG A 66 -1.94 3.12 -7.65
CA ARG A 66 -0.89 2.73 -6.70
C ARG A 66 -1.28 3.08 -5.26
N ASN A 67 -1.82 4.28 -5.05
CA ASN A 67 -2.21 4.72 -3.71
C ASN A 67 -3.38 3.86 -3.18
N ASP A 68 -4.46 3.73 -3.93
CA ASP A 68 -5.65 2.98 -3.49
C ASP A 68 -5.34 1.51 -3.19
N VAL A 69 -4.60 0.85 -4.09
CA VAL A 69 -4.19 -0.55 -3.87
C VAL A 69 -3.15 -0.64 -2.74
N GLY A 70 -2.23 0.32 -2.66
CA GLY A 70 -1.20 0.37 -1.62
C GLY A 70 -1.78 0.55 -0.22
N ASP A 71 -2.77 1.42 -0.06
CA ASP A 71 -3.44 1.68 1.21
C ASP A 71 -4.18 0.42 1.71
N GLU A 72 -4.85 -0.29 0.81
CA GLU A 72 -5.53 -1.54 1.18
C GLU A 72 -4.56 -2.66 1.55
N LEU A 73 -3.47 -2.83 0.78
CA LEU A 73 -2.43 -3.81 1.09
C LEU A 73 -1.67 -3.47 2.37
N THR A 74 -1.47 -2.19 2.66
CA THR A 74 -0.90 -1.71 3.92
C THR A 74 -1.79 -2.06 5.09
N ALA A 75 -3.10 -1.83 4.97
CA ALA A 75 -4.06 -2.23 5.99
C ALA A 75 -4.07 -3.75 6.22
N TRP A 76 -3.90 -4.55 5.16
CA TRP A 76 -3.74 -6.01 5.27
C TRP A 76 -2.44 -6.40 5.96
N ARG A 77 -1.31 -5.79 5.60
CA ARG A 77 -0.03 -6.00 6.26
C ARG A 77 -0.12 -5.72 7.75
N ASP A 78 -0.73 -4.60 8.14
CA ASP A 78 -0.83 -4.20 9.55
C ASP A 78 -1.76 -5.13 10.34
N LEU A 79 -2.83 -5.62 9.71
CA LEU A 79 -3.73 -6.61 10.31
C LEU A 79 -3.02 -7.94 10.54
N VAL A 80 -2.33 -8.47 9.53
CA VAL A 80 -1.55 -9.71 9.66
C VAL A 80 -0.43 -9.53 10.68
N GLY A 81 0.29 -8.41 10.64
CA GLY A 81 1.37 -8.11 11.60
C GLY A 81 0.88 -8.12 13.05
N LYS A 82 -0.28 -7.49 13.33
CA LYS A 82 -0.90 -7.52 14.67
C LYS A 82 -1.33 -8.94 15.07
N ALA A 83 -1.89 -9.71 14.16
CA ALA A 83 -2.31 -11.08 14.43
C ALA A 83 -1.12 -12.01 14.74
N GLU A 84 0.02 -11.82 14.08
CA GLU A 84 1.23 -12.60 14.33
C GLU A 84 1.92 -12.21 15.64
N LEU A 85 1.94 -10.92 16.02
CA LEU A 85 2.46 -10.47 17.32
C LEU A 85 1.72 -11.09 18.52
N ILE A 86 0.44 -11.43 18.37
CA ILE A 86 -0.35 -12.08 19.42
C ILE A 86 0.04 -13.56 19.58
N LYS A 87 0.58 -14.20 18.54
CA LYS A 87 0.97 -15.62 18.57
C LYS A 87 2.33 -15.85 19.21
N GLU A 88 3.14 -14.81 19.37
CA GLU A 88 4.35 -14.91 20.18
C GLU A 88 3.94 -15.07 21.66
N PRO A 89 4.35 -16.16 22.34
CA PRO A 89 4.05 -16.30 23.75
C PRO A 89 4.74 -15.16 24.49
N LYS A 90 3.95 -14.23 25.05
CA LYS A 90 4.43 -13.26 26.04
C LYS A 90 5.19 -14.06 27.09
N LYS A 91 6.52 -13.96 27.09
CA LYS A 91 7.36 -14.47 28.16
C LYS A 91 6.82 -13.84 29.43
N GLY A 92 6.15 -14.65 30.26
CA GLY A 92 5.31 -14.15 31.34
C GLY A 92 6.07 -13.14 32.19
N SER A 93 5.59 -11.90 32.23
CA SER A 93 5.88 -11.02 33.35
C SER A 93 4.93 -11.43 34.47
N GLY A 94 5.40 -12.37 35.29
CA GLY A 94 4.95 -12.45 36.66
C GLY A 94 5.91 -11.61 37.48
N GLY A 95 5.46 -10.45 37.96
CA GLY A 95 6.19 -9.59 38.89
C GLY A 95 6.10 -8.12 38.52
N GLU A 96 5.19 -7.43 39.21
CA GLU A 96 5.23 -6.04 39.72
C GLU A 96 6.08 -4.97 39.01
N GLU A 97 5.43 -3.83 38.76
CA GLU A 97 5.96 -2.45 38.76
C GLU A 97 7.24 -2.15 37.97
N ASP A 98 7.14 -1.45 36.83
CA ASP A 98 7.83 -0.15 36.70
C ASP A 98 7.32 0.66 35.50
N GLU A 99 7.07 1.94 35.76
CA GLU A 99 6.97 3.02 34.78
C GLU A 99 8.37 3.28 34.23
N ASP A 100 8.59 3.30 32.91
CA ASP A 100 9.77 3.99 32.37
C ASP A 100 9.50 4.52 30.96
N GLU A 101 9.11 5.79 30.96
CA GLU A 101 9.18 6.73 29.86
C GLU A 101 10.56 7.44 29.94
N ILE A 102 11.53 7.06 29.10
CA ILE A 102 12.78 7.82 28.82
C ILE A 102 13.17 7.45 27.37
N ASP A 103 12.90 8.25 26.35
CA ASP A 103 13.53 9.51 25.90
C ASP A 103 15.04 9.40 25.58
N ASP A 104 15.42 10.14 24.54
CA ASP A 104 16.62 10.12 23.71
C ASP A 104 17.98 10.24 24.43
N GLU A 105 19.05 10.03 23.63
CA GLU A 105 20.39 10.62 23.77
C GLU A 105 21.58 9.71 24.25
N GLU A 106 22.51 9.53 23.29
CA GLU A 106 23.97 9.33 23.38
C GLU A 106 24.59 8.27 24.32
N GLU A 107 25.40 7.36 23.75
CA GLU A 107 26.81 7.22 24.16
C GLU A 107 27.69 6.59 23.04
N PRO A 108 28.50 7.41 22.31
CA PRO A 108 29.40 6.99 21.24
C PRO A 108 30.76 6.46 21.75
N TRP A 109 30.77 5.59 22.78
CA TRP A 109 32.01 5.17 23.44
C TRP A 109 32.30 3.66 23.40
N ILE A 110 31.39 2.84 22.88
CA ILE A 110 31.60 1.37 22.81
C ILE A 110 32.69 0.98 21.78
N TRP A 111 33.00 1.84 20.81
CA TRP A 111 34.03 1.55 19.80
C TRP A 111 35.48 1.77 20.28
N ALA A 112 35.69 2.47 21.40
CA ALA A 112 37.04 2.83 21.86
C ALA A 112 37.78 1.70 22.61
N MET A 113 37.14 0.55 22.84
CA MET A 113 37.74 -0.56 23.60
C MET A 113 38.23 -1.73 22.75
N MET A 114 38.18 -1.63 21.41
CA MET A 114 38.46 -2.75 20.49
C MET A 114 39.68 -2.55 19.57
N LEU A 115 40.55 -1.57 19.86
CA LEU A 115 41.85 -1.42 19.21
C LEU A 115 42.93 -1.16 20.26
N GLU A 116 43.27 -2.21 21.01
CA GLU A 116 44.67 -2.45 21.43
C GLU A 116 45.43 -3.16 20.30
#